data_AF-A0A538H5H4-F1
#
_entry.id   AF-A0A538H5H4-F1
#
_cell.length_a   1.000
_cell.length_b   1.000
_cell.length_c   1.000
_cell.angle_alpha   90.00
_cell.angle_beta   90.00
_cell.angle_gamma   90.00
#
_symmetry.space_group_name_H-M   'P 1'
#
loop_
_entity.id
_entity.type
_entity.pdbx_description
1 polymer ?
#
loop_
_entity_poly.entity_id
_entity_poly.type
_entity_poly.pdbx_seq_one_letter_code
_entity_poly.pdbx_strand_id
1 'polypeptide(L)'
;MPTRVTMEKDGRSALDAFLWGEVLLFGLLGAALALFVAYADLRPSYGGDEARLVLQTVVMLAGTAVAVLAGVRFSVEGRRVDLLLASGFFVGAASTLCFSIAPVLGGHPIGRSEAWSGVAGRLLAWTLIAAAPFVHGRVRERRRMLGNAFVALAFVLVLVWSASRSLGNGLPLLPPDGGADAPFLLTLSFGFQALVNLVAVVGFGLRFRKHGDDLDRFLAHGATLLLFASLSYLLTPLAANRPLSQGDVLRILAYGVLLVGVWRAIRSSEFGRAVAEERARVAREIHDGLAQYLFAISTYASRLEDGAPVEDVLPELKEAAAAAQQEARFAVLALSSASGNAPFDAALRRYVEFLTADGELEVELDVDGRVSLAPDEQIEVFRIV
;
A
#
# COMPACT_ATOMS: atom_id res chain seq x y z
N MET A 1 -33.83 -15.39 -18.94
CA MET A 1 -32.65 -16.10 -18.40
C MET A 1 -31.83 -15.09 -17.62
N PRO A 2 -31.47 -15.30 -16.34
CA PRO A 2 -30.67 -14.33 -15.61
C PRO A 2 -29.20 -14.47 -16.03
N THR A 3 -28.64 -13.39 -16.56
CA THR A 3 -27.22 -13.20 -16.84
C THR A 3 -26.46 -13.16 -15.52
N ARG A 4 -25.82 -14.28 -15.17
CA ARG A 4 -24.74 -14.30 -14.17
C ARG A 4 -23.57 -13.51 -14.72
N VAL A 5 -23.44 -12.25 -14.35
CA VAL A 5 -22.23 -11.46 -14.59
C VAL A 5 -21.09 -12.10 -13.80
N THR A 6 -20.15 -12.71 -14.53
CA THR A 6 -18.97 -13.38 -13.99
C THR A 6 -17.93 -12.36 -13.51
N MET A 7 -18.08 -11.83 -12.29
CA MET A 7 -17.03 -11.05 -11.62
C MET A 7 -15.85 -11.92 -11.14
N GLU A 8 -15.98 -13.25 -11.13
CA GLU A 8 -14.95 -14.17 -10.63
C GLU A 8 -13.76 -14.36 -11.60
N LYS A 9 -13.89 -13.98 -12.87
CA LYS A 9 -12.82 -14.14 -13.87
C LYS A 9 -11.67 -13.16 -13.68
N ASP A 10 -11.94 -11.96 -13.19
CA ASP A 10 -10.95 -10.88 -13.13
C ASP A 10 -9.97 -11.03 -11.95
N GLY A 11 -10.45 -11.58 -10.82
CA GLY A 11 -9.58 -11.93 -9.69
C GLY A 11 -8.67 -13.12 -9.99
N ARG A 12 -9.16 -14.12 -10.74
CA ARG A 12 -8.35 -15.27 -11.16
C ARG A 12 -7.29 -14.89 -12.19
N SER A 13 -7.63 -14.04 -13.17
CA SER A 13 -6.66 -13.57 -14.18
C SER A 13 -5.52 -12.77 -13.53
N ALA A 14 -5.82 -11.92 -12.54
CA ALA A 14 -4.81 -11.15 -11.82
C ALA A 14 -3.89 -12.03 -10.97
N LEU A 15 -4.43 -13.05 -10.31
CA LEU A 15 -3.65 -14.02 -9.54
C LEU A 15 -2.77 -14.88 -10.46
N ASP A 16 -3.31 -15.34 -11.59
CA ASP A 16 -2.57 -16.14 -12.55
C ASP A 16 -1.42 -15.31 -13.16
N ALA A 17 -1.69 -14.06 -13.54
CA ALA A 17 -0.65 -13.14 -14.02
C ALA A 17 0.43 -12.87 -12.96
N PHE A 18 0.04 -12.75 -11.68
CA PHE A 18 0.97 -12.66 -10.57
C PHE A 18 1.84 -13.91 -10.45
N LEU A 19 1.24 -15.10 -10.42
CA LEU A 19 1.97 -16.35 -10.28
C LEU A 19 2.94 -16.59 -11.44
N TRP A 20 2.52 -16.32 -12.67
CA TRP A 20 3.41 -16.39 -13.83
C TRP A 20 4.55 -15.37 -13.76
N GLY A 21 4.24 -14.15 -13.31
CA GLY A 21 5.25 -13.12 -13.05
C GLY A 21 6.27 -13.56 -12.01
N GLU A 22 5.81 -14.19 -10.93
CA GLU A 22 6.66 -14.68 -9.84
C GLU A 22 7.54 -15.85 -10.31
N VAL A 23 6.97 -16.81 -11.04
CA VAL A 23 7.73 -17.93 -11.64
C VAL A 23 8.81 -17.41 -12.60
N LEU A 24 8.47 -16.44 -13.45
CA LEU A 24 9.42 -15.82 -14.37
C LEU A 24 10.53 -15.07 -13.62
N LEU A 25 10.16 -14.33 -12.57
CA LEU A 25 11.11 -13.60 -11.72
C LEU A 25 12.08 -14.56 -11.01
N PHE A 26 11.57 -15.63 -10.40
CA PHE A 26 12.38 -16.68 -9.78
C PHE A 26 13.29 -17.37 -10.81
N GLY A 27 12.77 -17.69 -11.99
CA GLY A 27 13.55 -18.29 -13.07
C GLY A 27 14.68 -17.40 -13.55
N LEU A 28 14.40 -16.11 -13.81
CA LEU A 28 15.39 -15.14 -14.25
C LEU A 28 16.46 -14.88 -13.18
N LEU A 29 16.03 -14.61 -11.94
CA LEU A 29 16.96 -14.33 -10.83
C LEU A 29 17.77 -15.57 -10.46
N GLY A 30 17.16 -16.75 -10.50
CA GLY A 30 17.83 -18.03 -10.28
C GLY A 30 18.87 -18.34 -11.36
N ALA A 31 18.52 -18.15 -12.64
CA ALA A 31 19.45 -18.31 -13.74
C ALA A 31 20.62 -17.32 -13.66
N ALA A 32 20.34 -16.05 -13.35
CA ALA A 32 21.36 -15.03 -13.15
C ALA A 32 22.29 -15.39 -11.98
N LEU A 33 21.73 -15.77 -10.83
CA LEU A 33 22.51 -16.20 -9.66
C LEU A 33 23.38 -17.42 -9.98
N ALA A 34 22.82 -18.44 -10.64
CA ALA A 34 23.57 -19.63 -11.06
C ALA A 34 24.71 -19.28 -12.03
N LEU A 35 24.46 -18.39 -12.99
CA LEU A 35 25.48 -17.90 -13.93
C LEU A 35 26.64 -17.22 -13.19
N PHE A 36 26.36 -16.32 -12.23
CA PHE A 36 27.41 -15.63 -11.50
C PHE A 36 28.13 -16.52 -10.48
N VAL A 37 27.47 -17.54 -9.95
CA VAL A 37 28.12 -18.58 -9.14
C VAL A 37 29.09 -19.39 -10.01
N ALA A 38 28.67 -19.81 -11.20
CA ALA A 38 29.46 -20.63 -12.12
C ALA A 38 30.61 -19.85 -12.79
N TYR A 39 30.40 -18.57 -13.13
CA TYR A 39 31.35 -17.74 -13.87
C TYR A 39 31.73 -16.50 -13.07
N ALA A 40 32.82 -16.61 -12.30
CA ALA A 40 33.32 -15.52 -11.47
C ALA A 40 33.79 -14.28 -12.27
N ASP A 41 34.20 -14.49 -13.52
CA ASP A 41 34.70 -13.43 -14.43
C ASP A 41 33.57 -12.52 -14.96
N LEU A 42 32.34 -13.02 -15.03
CA LEU A 42 31.18 -12.24 -15.47
C LEU A 42 30.62 -11.33 -14.37
N ARG A 43 31.10 -11.47 -13.14
CA ARG A 43 30.59 -10.71 -12.00
C ARG A 43 30.98 -9.24 -12.14
N PRO A 44 30.00 -8.30 -12.17
CA PRO A 44 30.29 -6.89 -12.32
C PRO A 44 31.13 -6.36 -11.15
N SER A 45 32.08 -5.47 -11.46
CA SER A 45 32.89 -4.75 -10.48
C SER A 45 32.79 -3.24 -10.75
N TYR A 46 31.90 -2.54 -10.04
CA TYR A 46 31.72 -1.09 -10.14
C TYR A 46 31.89 -0.36 -8.79
N GLY A 47 32.88 0.55 -8.66
CA GLY A 47 32.97 1.51 -7.53
C GLY A 47 34.02 1.25 -6.42
N GLY A 48 34.16 2.22 -5.52
CA GLY A 48 34.98 2.12 -4.30
C GLY A 48 34.13 2.28 -3.02
N ASP A 49 34.75 2.51 -1.87
CA ASP A 49 34.05 2.70 -0.57
C ASP A 49 32.97 3.80 -0.62
N GLU A 50 33.22 4.85 -1.40
CA GLU A 50 32.27 5.95 -1.62
C GLU A 50 30.95 5.47 -2.28
N ALA A 51 31.03 4.58 -3.26
CA ALA A 51 29.84 4.06 -3.94
C ALA A 51 28.99 3.20 -2.99
N ARG A 52 29.64 2.45 -2.09
CA ARG A 52 28.98 1.66 -1.04
C ARG A 52 28.27 2.57 -0.03
N LEU A 53 28.88 3.70 0.34
CA LEU A 53 28.26 4.68 1.23
C LEU A 53 27.05 5.36 0.57
N VAL A 54 27.15 5.75 -0.70
CA VAL A 54 26.03 6.31 -1.47
C VAL A 54 24.88 5.31 -1.53
N LEU A 55 25.16 4.05 -1.87
CA LEU A 55 24.18 2.97 -1.88
C LEU A 55 23.47 2.83 -0.52
N GLN A 56 24.22 2.74 0.57
CA GLN A 56 23.66 2.60 1.91
C GLN A 56 22.76 3.78 2.26
N THR A 57 23.16 4.98 1.86
CA THR A 57 22.38 6.21 2.05
C THR A 57 21.09 6.17 1.24
N VAL A 58 21.14 5.79 -0.03
CA VAL A 58 19.94 5.65 -0.88
C VAL A 58 18.97 4.62 -0.28
N VAL A 59 19.46 3.46 0.14
CA VAL A 59 18.60 2.44 0.76
C VAL A 59 18.04 2.92 2.10
N MET A 60 18.83 3.61 2.91
CA MET A 60 18.38 4.19 4.18
C MET A 60 17.29 5.23 3.96
N LEU A 61 17.44 6.13 2.99
CA LEU A 61 16.43 7.14 2.63
C LEU A 61 15.16 6.49 2.07
N ALA A 62 15.30 5.52 1.15
CA ALA A 62 14.16 4.78 0.61
C ALA A 62 13.42 4.01 1.70
N GLY A 63 14.14 3.33 2.59
CA GLY A 63 13.55 2.66 3.76
C GLY A 63 12.85 3.62 4.71
N THR A 64 13.43 4.80 4.95
CA THR A 64 12.79 5.85 5.76
C THR A 64 11.51 6.34 5.10
N ALA A 65 11.52 6.60 3.80
CA ALA A 65 10.33 7.00 3.05
C ALA A 65 9.24 5.94 3.14
N VAL A 66 9.59 4.66 2.93
CA VAL A 66 8.65 3.54 3.08
C VAL A 66 8.11 3.45 4.51
N ALA A 67 8.94 3.63 5.54
CA ALA A 67 8.52 3.61 6.93
C ALA A 67 7.52 4.73 7.25
N VAL A 68 7.79 5.95 6.77
CA VAL A 68 6.91 7.11 6.94
C VAL A 68 5.59 6.87 6.22
N LEU A 69 5.63 6.45 4.95
CA LEU A 69 4.45 6.18 4.15
C LEU A 69 3.58 5.07 4.78
N ALA A 70 4.19 3.96 5.20
CA ALA A 70 3.47 2.90 5.93
C ALA A 70 2.92 3.40 7.28
N GLY A 71 3.63 4.29 7.98
CA GLY A 71 3.17 4.92 9.21
C GLY A 71 1.97 5.86 9.00
N VAL A 72 1.96 6.63 7.92
CA VAL A 72 0.81 7.45 7.50
C VAL A 72 -0.37 6.54 7.19
N ARG A 73 -0.18 5.49 6.39
CA ARG A 73 -1.22 4.50 6.09
C ARG A 73 -1.78 3.86 7.37
N PHE A 74 -0.91 3.49 8.31
CA PHE A 74 -1.32 2.97 9.62
C PHE A 74 -2.16 3.97 10.41
N SER A 75 -1.82 5.27 10.38
CA SER A 75 -2.59 6.30 11.09
C SER A 75 -4.04 6.42 10.55
N VAL A 76 -4.22 6.19 9.24
CA VAL A 76 -5.52 6.27 8.55
C VAL A 76 -6.31 4.97 8.67
N GLU A 77 -5.69 3.81 8.45
CA GLU A 77 -6.40 2.52 8.38
C GLU A 77 -6.36 1.72 9.70
N GLY A 78 -5.35 1.95 10.53
CA GLY A 78 -5.13 1.27 11.81
C GLY A 78 -4.80 -0.21 11.71
N ARG A 79 -4.45 -0.76 10.54
CA ARG A 79 -4.14 -2.19 10.37
C ARG A 79 -2.81 -2.52 11.04
N ARG A 80 -2.76 -3.62 11.81
CA ARG A 80 -1.51 -4.07 12.49
C ARG A 80 -0.37 -4.37 11.50
N VAL A 81 -0.71 -4.66 10.26
CA VAL A 81 0.20 -4.97 9.17
C VAL A 81 1.03 -3.74 8.82
N ASP A 82 0.38 -2.59 8.64
CA ASP A 82 1.05 -1.33 8.35
C ASP A 82 1.93 -0.88 9.52
N LEU A 83 1.54 -1.19 10.77
CA LEU A 83 2.38 -0.96 11.95
C LEU A 83 3.68 -1.79 11.90
N LEU A 84 3.59 -3.08 11.55
CA LEU A 84 4.76 -3.95 11.43
C LEU A 84 5.66 -3.56 10.26
N LEU A 85 5.07 -3.18 9.13
CA LEU A 85 5.82 -2.64 7.98
C LEU A 85 6.54 -1.34 8.37
N ALA A 86 5.83 -0.36 8.92
CA ALA A 86 6.41 0.91 9.36
C ALA A 86 7.54 0.68 10.39
N SER A 87 7.32 -0.22 11.35
CA SER A 87 8.30 -0.59 12.37
C SER A 87 9.53 -1.28 11.78
N GLY A 88 9.34 -2.25 10.89
CA GLY A 88 10.43 -2.98 10.27
C GLY A 88 11.29 -2.10 9.38
N PHE A 89 10.69 -1.27 8.52
CA PHE A 89 11.43 -0.31 7.70
C PHE A 89 12.11 0.79 8.53
N PHE A 90 11.48 1.26 9.62
CA PHE A 90 12.10 2.18 10.56
C PHE A 90 13.36 1.58 11.19
N VAL A 91 13.26 0.35 11.72
CA VAL A 91 14.41 -0.36 12.30
C VAL A 91 15.51 -0.56 11.27
N GLY A 92 15.16 -0.96 10.04
CA GLY A 92 16.13 -1.16 8.97
C GLY A 92 16.88 0.12 8.58
N ALA A 93 16.15 1.24 8.46
CA ALA A 93 16.72 2.54 8.15
C ALA A 93 17.57 3.09 9.31
N ALA A 94 17.05 3.07 10.54
CA ALA A 94 17.75 3.52 11.73
C ALA A 94 19.02 2.69 12.00
N SER A 95 18.96 1.37 11.84
CA SER A 95 20.12 0.49 11.95
C SER A 95 21.17 0.82 10.89
N THR A 96 20.77 1.10 9.64
CA THR A 96 21.72 1.46 8.57
C THR A 96 22.36 2.82 8.86
N LEU A 97 21.57 3.80 9.31
CA LEU A 97 22.06 5.12 9.69
C LEU A 97 23.07 5.03 10.85
N CYS A 98 22.69 4.41 11.96
CA CYS A 98 23.50 4.39 13.19
C CYS A 98 24.75 3.51 13.09
N PHE A 99 24.68 2.39 12.35
CA PHE A 99 25.72 1.36 12.39
C PHE A 99 26.49 1.17 11.09
N SER A 100 26.08 1.82 10.00
CA SER A 100 26.79 1.74 8.71
C SER A 100 27.22 3.11 8.20
N ILE A 101 26.37 4.13 8.32
CA ILE A 101 26.65 5.49 7.81
C ILE A 101 27.37 6.34 8.86
N ALA A 102 26.77 6.50 10.05
CA ALA A 102 27.27 7.41 11.10
C ALA A 102 28.73 7.13 11.53
N PRO A 103 29.19 5.87 11.70
CA PRO A 103 30.58 5.60 12.10
C PRO A 103 31.62 6.04 11.06
N VAL A 104 31.24 6.08 9.78
CA VAL A 104 32.15 6.33 8.66
C VAL A 104 32.26 7.84 8.34
N LEU A 105 31.30 8.67 8.77
CA LEU A 105 31.31 10.12 8.54
C LEU A 105 32.54 10.83 9.14
N GLY A 106 33.18 10.25 10.15
CA GLY A 106 34.42 10.75 10.76
C GLY A 106 35.71 10.23 10.11
N GLY A 107 35.62 9.49 9.00
CA GLY A 107 36.77 8.82 8.36
C GLY A 107 37.28 7.60 9.13
N HIS A 108 36.54 7.14 10.15
CA HIS A 108 36.89 5.97 10.93
C HIS A 108 36.33 4.69 10.29
N PRO A 109 37.08 3.58 10.33
CA PRO A 109 36.54 2.29 9.90
C PRO A 109 35.42 1.82 10.82
N ILE A 110 34.51 1.02 10.28
CA ILE A 110 33.41 0.45 11.06
C ILE A 110 33.97 -0.51 12.12
N GLY A 111 33.67 -0.25 13.39
CA GLY A 111 34.05 -1.13 14.50
C GLY A 111 33.26 -2.44 14.50
N ARG A 112 33.77 -3.47 15.20
CA ARG A 112 33.08 -4.78 15.29
C ARG A 112 31.69 -4.67 15.90
N SER A 113 31.56 -3.87 16.96
CA SER A 113 30.31 -3.71 17.68
C SER A 113 29.25 -3.06 16.79
N GLU A 114 29.62 -2.03 16.02
CA GLU A 114 28.76 -1.38 15.03
C GLU A 114 28.36 -2.37 13.94
N ALA A 115 29.32 -3.10 13.36
CA ALA A 115 29.05 -4.04 12.27
C ALA A 115 28.05 -5.15 12.69
N TRP A 116 28.24 -5.78 13.86
CA TRP A 116 27.32 -6.79 14.38
C TRP A 116 25.96 -6.21 14.80
N SER A 117 25.93 -4.98 15.34
CA SER A 117 24.68 -4.28 15.62
C SER A 117 23.89 -4.00 14.34
N GLY A 118 24.59 -3.66 13.25
CA GLY A 118 24.00 -3.48 11.92
C GLY A 118 23.41 -4.77 11.35
N VAL A 119 24.07 -5.92 11.54
CA VAL A 119 23.53 -7.24 11.16
C VAL A 119 22.28 -7.55 11.97
N ALA A 120 22.34 -7.44 13.29
CA ALA A 120 21.21 -7.72 14.18
C ALA A 120 20.00 -6.82 13.90
N GLY A 121 20.22 -5.52 13.68
CA GLY A 121 19.16 -4.57 13.34
C GLY A 121 18.50 -4.90 11.99
N ARG A 122 19.28 -5.33 10.99
CA ARG A 122 18.73 -5.78 9.70
C ARG A 122 17.90 -7.06 9.83
N LEU A 123 18.35 -8.02 10.64
CA LEU A 123 17.58 -9.24 10.90
C LEU A 123 16.26 -8.93 11.62
N LEU A 124 16.30 -8.06 12.64
CA LEU A 124 15.11 -7.62 13.34
C LEU A 124 14.11 -6.92 12.39
N ALA A 125 14.61 -6.00 11.55
CA ALA A 125 13.81 -5.30 10.56
C ALA A 125 13.05 -6.27 9.63
N TRP A 126 13.77 -7.20 9.02
CA TRP A 126 13.16 -8.17 8.10
C TRP A 126 12.26 -9.17 8.80
N THR A 127 12.55 -9.54 10.06
CA THR A 127 11.66 -10.38 10.85
C THR A 127 10.32 -9.70 11.10
N LEU A 128 10.31 -8.41 11.41
CA LEU A 128 9.08 -7.63 11.57
C LEU A 128 8.30 -7.54 10.25
N ILE A 129 8.98 -7.31 9.12
CA ILE A 129 8.36 -7.24 7.79
C ILE A 129 7.76 -8.61 7.40
N ALA A 130 8.50 -9.70 7.60
CA ALA A 130 8.06 -11.05 7.28
C ALA A 130 6.93 -11.54 8.21
N ALA A 131 6.81 -11.01 9.42
CA ALA A 131 5.70 -11.29 10.31
C ALA A 131 4.41 -10.53 9.91
N ALA A 132 4.54 -9.38 9.24
CA ALA A 132 3.41 -8.53 8.85
C ALA A 132 2.26 -9.24 8.12
N PRO A 133 2.47 -10.13 7.12
CA PRO A 133 1.37 -10.75 6.40
C PRO A 133 0.51 -11.67 7.27
N PHE A 134 1.05 -12.18 8.39
CA PHE A 134 0.37 -13.13 9.27
C PHE A 134 -0.42 -12.47 10.40
N VAL A 135 -0.23 -11.17 10.64
CA VAL A 135 -0.95 -10.45 11.69
C VAL A 135 -2.25 -9.85 11.14
N HIS A 136 -3.33 -10.04 11.89
CA HIS A 136 -4.67 -9.58 11.55
C HIS A 136 -5.21 -8.61 12.62
N GLY A 137 -6.14 -7.75 12.21
CA GLY A 137 -6.86 -6.85 13.10
C GLY A 137 -6.40 -5.39 13.04
N ARG A 138 -7.13 -4.54 13.77
CA ARG A 138 -6.94 -3.09 13.83
C ARG A 138 -6.58 -2.62 15.23
N VAL A 139 -5.88 -1.50 15.32
CA VAL A 139 -5.51 -0.82 16.57
C VAL A 139 -6.39 0.42 16.75
N ARG A 140 -6.91 0.60 17.96
CA ARG A 140 -7.78 1.73 18.33
C ARG A 140 -6.95 3.00 18.61
N GLU A 141 -5.90 2.91 19.42
CA GLU A 141 -5.00 4.04 19.74
C GLU A 141 -3.80 4.13 18.77
N ARG A 142 -4.08 4.47 17.51
CA ARG A 142 -3.10 4.40 16.40
C ARG A 142 -1.84 5.24 16.64
N ARG A 143 -1.99 6.54 16.93
CA ARG A 143 -0.85 7.47 17.06
C ARG A 143 0.07 7.11 18.23
N ARG A 144 -0.49 6.77 19.39
CA ARG A 144 0.27 6.35 20.57
C ARG A 144 0.98 5.02 20.34
N MET A 145 0.30 4.05 19.73
CA MET A 145 0.90 2.75 19.43
C MET A 145 2.09 2.88 18.48
N LEU A 146 1.98 3.68 17.42
CA LEU A 146 3.08 3.90 16.48
C LEU A 146 4.29 4.55 17.18
N GLY A 147 4.06 5.61 17.95
CA GLY A 147 5.12 6.27 18.72
C GLY A 147 5.79 5.34 19.73
N ASN A 148 5.00 4.61 20.51
CA ASN A 148 5.52 3.64 21.48
C ASN A 148 6.32 2.52 20.81
N ALA A 149 5.87 2.02 19.65
CA ALA A 149 6.61 1.03 18.88
C ALA A 149 7.97 1.56 18.43
N PHE A 150 8.03 2.78 17.89
CA PHE A 150 9.30 3.37 17.44
C PHE A 150 10.27 3.64 18.59
N VAL A 151 9.77 4.14 19.73
CA VAL A 151 10.58 4.34 20.94
C VAL A 151 11.11 3.00 21.47
N ALA A 152 10.24 1.98 21.58
CA ALA A 152 10.63 0.66 22.03
C ALA A 152 11.69 0.03 21.10
N LEU A 153 11.54 0.17 19.78
CA LEU A 153 12.47 -0.38 18.81
C LEU A 153 13.81 0.38 18.79
N ALA A 154 13.79 1.70 18.96
CA ALA A 154 15.02 2.48 19.15
C ALA A 154 15.75 2.04 20.42
N PHE A 155 15.03 1.81 21.51
CA PHE A 155 15.60 1.26 22.74
C PHE A 155 16.20 -0.13 22.53
N VAL A 156 15.54 -1.03 21.78
CA VAL A 156 16.08 -2.33 21.41
C VAL A 156 17.40 -2.20 20.62
N LEU A 157 17.49 -1.26 19.66
CA LEU A 157 18.74 -1.02 18.93
C LEU A 157 19.87 -0.54 19.85
N VAL A 158 19.57 0.31 20.84
CA VAL A 158 20.54 0.74 21.86
C VAL A 158 20.99 -0.43 22.72
N LEU A 159 20.07 -1.31 23.16
CA LEU A 159 20.42 -2.51 23.92
C LEU A 159 21.31 -3.47 23.12
N VAL A 160 20.98 -3.70 21.85
CA VAL A 160 21.79 -4.53 20.94
C VAL A 160 23.20 -3.96 20.79
N TRP A 161 23.32 -2.64 20.60
CA TRP A 161 24.62 -1.98 20.51
C TRP A 161 25.39 -2.04 21.83
N SER A 162 24.73 -1.79 22.97
CA SER A 162 25.35 -1.90 24.29
C SER A 162 25.85 -3.32 24.58
N ALA A 163 25.07 -4.34 24.23
CA ALA A 163 25.49 -5.73 24.36
C ALA A 163 26.69 -6.04 23.46
N SER A 164 26.64 -5.60 22.20
CA SER A 164 27.75 -5.77 21.24
C SER A 164 29.03 -5.06 21.69
N ARG A 165 28.89 -3.90 22.35
CA ARG A 165 30.01 -3.15 22.94
C ARG A 165 30.58 -3.85 24.17
N SER A 166 29.73 -4.44 25.01
CA SER A 166 30.17 -5.23 26.17
C SER A 166 30.92 -6.51 25.77
N LEU A 167 30.52 -7.16 24.67
CA LEU A 167 31.22 -8.32 24.12
C LEU A 167 32.56 -7.93 23.49
N GLY A 168 32.63 -6.73 22.89
CA GLY A 168 33.86 -6.12 22.37
C GLY A 168 34.66 -7.07 21.48
N ASN A 169 35.86 -7.45 21.95
CA ASN A 169 36.76 -8.32 21.22
C ASN A 169 36.32 -9.79 21.13
N GLY A 170 35.32 -10.22 21.90
CA GLY A 170 34.72 -11.55 21.80
C GLY A 170 33.86 -11.75 20.55
N LEU A 171 33.49 -10.67 19.86
CA LEU A 171 32.81 -10.76 18.57
C LEU A 171 33.81 -11.07 17.45
N PRO A 172 33.48 -11.97 16.51
CA PRO A 172 34.31 -12.22 15.35
C PRO A 172 34.52 -10.94 14.55
N LEU A 173 35.75 -10.73 14.07
CA LEU A 173 36.03 -9.67 13.11
C LEU A 173 35.22 -9.97 11.85
N LEU A 174 34.41 -9.01 11.40
CA LEU A 174 33.78 -9.07 10.09
C LEU A 174 34.78 -8.48 9.09
N PRO A 175 35.40 -9.29 8.22
CA PRO A 175 36.28 -8.75 7.20
C PRO A 175 35.47 -7.75 6.36
N PRO A 176 36.00 -6.56 6.05
CA PRO A 176 35.30 -5.57 5.23
C PRO A 176 34.84 -6.13 3.87
N ASP A 177 35.47 -7.23 3.45
CA ASP A 177 35.31 -7.87 2.15
C ASP A 177 34.94 -9.35 2.21
N GLY A 178 34.31 -9.84 3.29
CA GLY A 178 33.62 -11.14 3.34
C GLY A 178 34.33 -12.33 2.65
N GLY A 179 35.65 -12.45 2.87
CA GLY A 179 36.53 -13.45 2.26
C GLY A 179 36.16 -14.92 2.51
N ALA A 180 36.96 -15.84 1.97
CA ALA A 180 36.81 -17.28 2.18
C ALA A 180 36.75 -17.71 3.67
N ASP A 181 37.24 -16.85 4.57
CA ASP A 181 37.19 -16.99 6.04
C ASP A 181 36.02 -16.21 6.70
N ALA A 182 34.92 -15.98 5.99
CA ALA A 182 33.74 -15.33 6.56
C ALA A 182 33.30 -16.06 7.84
N PRO A 183 33.12 -15.36 8.98
CA PRO A 183 32.76 -16.00 10.23
C PRO A 183 31.48 -16.83 10.08
N PHE A 184 31.46 -18.05 10.63
CA PHE A 184 30.29 -18.94 10.57
C PHE A 184 28.97 -18.24 10.97
N LEU A 185 29.03 -17.37 11.99
CA LEU A 185 27.90 -16.57 12.46
C LEU A 185 27.36 -15.60 11.39
N LEU A 186 28.21 -15.04 10.53
CA LEU A 186 27.80 -14.15 9.44
C LEU A 186 27.08 -14.94 8.34
N THR A 187 27.61 -16.10 7.96
CA THR A 187 26.98 -17.04 7.02
C THR A 187 25.61 -17.48 7.54
N LEU A 188 25.53 -17.83 8.82
CA LEU A 188 24.26 -18.17 9.47
C LEU A 188 23.27 -16.99 9.44
N SER A 189 23.75 -15.76 9.65
CA SER A 189 22.93 -14.55 9.58
C SER A 189 22.35 -14.33 8.19
N PHE A 190 23.15 -14.49 7.12
CA PHE A 190 22.64 -14.38 5.74
C PHE A 190 21.66 -15.51 5.39
N GLY A 191 21.93 -16.74 5.84
CA GLY A 191 21.01 -17.87 5.68
C GLY A 191 19.67 -17.62 6.37
N PHE A 192 19.70 -17.12 7.61
CA PHE A 192 18.49 -16.73 8.34
C PHE A 192 17.76 -15.58 7.64
N GLN A 193 18.48 -14.57 7.15
CA GLN A 193 17.88 -13.46 6.39
C GLN A 193 17.19 -13.95 5.10
N ALA A 194 17.81 -14.89 4.37
CA ALA A 194 17.21 -15.51 3.20
C ALA A 194 15.92 -16.27 3.57
N LEU A 195 15.93 -17.04 4.66
CA LEU A 195 14.73 -17.73 5.15
C LEU A 195 13.61 -16.75 5.50
N VAL A 196 13.92 -15.67 6.22
CA VAL A 196 12.95 -14.62 6.59
C VAL A 196 12.37 -13.94 5.35
N ASN A 197 13.19 -13.65 4.34
CA ASN A 197 12.71 -13.09 3.07
C ASN A 197 11.84 -14.08 2.30
N LEU A 198 12.17 -15.38 2.30
CA LEU A 198 11.31 -16.42 1.71
C LEU A 198 9.96 -16.49 2.41
N VAL A 199 9.94 -16.43 3.75
CA VAL A 199 8.70 -16.36 4.53
C VAL A 199 7.88 -15.12 4.16
N ALA A 200 8.52 -13.97 3.92
CA ALA A 200 7.85 -12.77 3.44
C ALA A 200 7.23 -12.97 2.04
N VAL A 201 7.97 -13.56 1.08
CA VAL A 201 7.45 -13.87 -0.27
C VAL A 201 6.19 -14.73 -0.18
N VAL A 202 6.27 -15.84 0.56
CA VAL A 202 5.14 -16.77 0.72
C VAL A 202 3.99 -16.09 1.46
N GLY A 203 4.29 -15.36 2.54
CA GLY A 203 3.28 -14.67 3.34
C GLY A 203 2.50 -13.63 2.56
N PHE A 204 3.19 -12.73 1.85
CA PHE A 204 2.54 -11.71 1.02
C PHE A 204 1.87 -12.31 -0.21
N GLY A 205 2.43 -13.35 -0.83
CA GLY A 205 1.78 -14.07 -1.94
C GLY A 205 0.46 -14.74 -1.53
N LEU A 206 0.44 -15.45 -0.39
CA LEU A 206 -0.78 -16.06 0.15
C LEU A 206 -1.82 -15.01 0.54
N ARG A 207 -1.37 -13.87 1.04
CA ARG A 207 -2.22 -12.76 1.43
C ARG A 207 -2.82 -12.04 0.22
N PHE A 208 -2.04 -11.84 -0.83
CA PHE A 208 -2.50 -11.34 -2.13
C PHE A 208 -3.58 -12.26 -2.70
N ARG A 209 -3.36 -13.58 -2.68
CA ARG A 209 -4.37 -14.57 -3.08
C ARG A 209 -5.69 -14.44 -2.30
N LYS A 210 -5.62 -14.08 -1.01
CA LYS A 210 -6.80 -14.01 -0.14
C LYS A 210 -7.55 -12.68 -0.26
N HIS A 211 -6.85 -11.55 -0.39
CA HIS A 211 -7.47 -10.22 -0.32
C HIS A 211 -7.47 -9.47 -1.66
N GLY A 212 -6.60 -9.83 -2.60
CA GLY A 212 -6.43 -9.10 -3.87
C GLY A 212 -5.83 -7.70 -3.70
N ASP A 213 -5.34 -7.36 -2.51
CA ASP A 213 -4.76 -6.05 -2.21
C ASP A 213 -3.45 -5.88 -2.98
N ASP A 214 -3.40 -4.87 -3.84
CA ASP A 214 -2.27 -4.65 -4.73
C ASP A 214 -0.93 -4.39 -3.98
N LEU A 215 -0.96 -3.80 -2.78
CA LEU A 215 0.26 -3.65 -1.99
C LEU A 215 0.92 -5.02 -1.72
N ASP A 216 0.13 -6.05 -1.42
CA ASP A 216 0.66 -7.38 -1.08
C ASP A 216 1.42 -7.97 -2.28
N ARG A 217 0.99 -7.66 -3.51
CA ARG A 217 1.73 -8.00 -4.74
C ARG A 217 3.10 -7.32 -4.76
N PHE A 218 3.17 -6.01 -4.55
CA PHE A 218 4.46 -5.29 -4.54
C PHE A 218 5.40 -5.74 -3.43
N LEU A 219 4.85 -6.02 -2.24
CA LEU A 219 5.60 -6.56 -1.10
C LEU A 219 6.20 -7.94 -1.42
N ALA A 220 5.45 -8.81 -2.11
CA ALA A 220 5.95 -10.11 -2.56
C ALA A 220 7.13 -9.95 -3.54
N HIS A 221 6.99 -9.14 -4.60
CA HIS A 221 8.07 -8.93 -5.58
C HIS A 221 9.32 -8.31 -4.94
N GLY A 222 9.14 -7.32 -4.05
CA GLY A 222 10.23 -6.72 -3.29
C GLY A 222 10.95 -7.74 -2.42
N ALA A 223 10.20 -8.58 -1.69
CA ALA A 223 10.76 -9.66 -0.88
C ALA A 223 11.51 -10.70 -1.73
N THR A 224 11.06 -10.99 -2.95
CA THR A 224 11.75 -11.90 -3.88
C THR A 224 13.10 -11.34 -4.32
N LEU A 225 13.15 -10.06 -4.69
CA LEU A 225 14.43 -9.39 -5.00
C LEU A 225 15.40 -9.44 -3.81
N LEU A 226 14.90 -9.29 -2.58
CA LEU A 226 15.71 -9.33 -1.35
C LEU A 226 16.13 -10.74 -0.93
N LEU A 227 15.31 -11.75 -1.22
CA LEU A 227 15.66 -13.15 -1.09
C LEU A 227 16.87 -13.44 -1.96
N PHE A 228 16.81 -13.11 -3.25
CA PHE A 228 17.93 -13.32 -4.18
C PHE A 228 19.14 -12.45 -3.85
N ALA A 229 18.95 -11.23 -3.34
CA ALA A 229 20.05 -10.45 -2.78
C ALA A 229 20.73 -11.20 -1.63
N SER A 230 19.96 -11.76 -0.70
CA SER A 230 20.48 -12.51 0.46
C SER A 230 21.20 -13.80 0.04
N LEU A 231 20.64 -14.52 -0.95
CA LEU A 231 21.28 -15.71 -1.52
C LEU A 231 22.57 -15.37 -2.28
N SER A 232 22.63 -14.21 -2.95
CA SER A 232 23.86 -13.77 -3.61
C SER A 232 24.99 -13.54 -2.60
N TYR A 233 24.71 -12.89 -1.46
CA TYR A 233 25.71 -12.73 -0.39
C TYR A 233 26.13 -14.06 0.24
N LEU A 234 25.22 -15.04 0.30
CA LEU A 234 25.50 -16.36 0.87
C LEU A 234 26.36 -17.23 -0.05
N LEU A 235 26.06 -17.23 -1.35
CA LEU A 235 26.66 -18.15 -2.34
C LEU A 235 27.87 -17.57 -3.06
N THR A 236 28.09 -16.26 -2.99
CA THR A 236 29.26 -15.60 -3.56
C THR A 236 30.02 -14.84 -2.47
N PRO A 237 30.80 -15.54 -1.61
CA PRO A 237 31.65 -14.89 -0.61
C PRO A 237 32.58 -13.89 -1.30
N LEU A 238 32.57 -12.68 -0.78
CA LEU A 238 33.21 -11.50 -1.34
C LEU A 238 34.74 -11.76 -1.40
N ALA A 239 35.36 -11.51 -2.55
CA ALA A 239 36.82 -11.54 -2.67
C ALA A 239 37.38 -10.17 -2.27
N ALA A 240 38.55 -10.19 -1.62
CA ALA A 240 39.19 -9.15 -0.79
C ALA A 240 39.45 -7.75 -1.40
N ASN A 241 38.84 -7.38 -2.53
CA ASN A 241 39.09 -6.11 -3.20
C ASN A 241 37.94 -5.67 -4.13
N ARG A 242 36.68 -6.09 -3.88
CA ARG A 242 35.60 -5.87 -4.84
C ARG A 242 34.65 -4.69 -4.56
N PRO A 243 34.32 -3.94 -5.63
CA PRO A 243 33.20 -3.01 -5.67
C PRO A 243 31.80 -3.62 -5.51
N LEU A 244 30.75 -2.79 -5.58
CA LEU A 244 29.30 -3.11 -5.46
C LEU A 244 28.92 -4.53 -5.94
N SER A 245 28.23 -5.28 -5.09
CA SER A 245 27.75 -6.64 -5.40
C SER A 245 26.47 -6.63 -6.24
N GLN A 246 26.19 -7.71 -6.98
CA GLN A 246 24.88 -7.94 -7.60
C GLN A 246 23.75 -7.86 -6.54
N GLY A 247 24.00 -8.36 -5.33
CA GLY A 247 23.05 -8.28 -4.23
C GLY A 247 22.72 -6.85 -3.82
N ASP A 248 23.66 -5.92 -3.99
CA ASP A 248 23.45 -4.51 -3.68
C ASP A 248 22.50 -3.87 -4.69
N VAL A 249 22.68 -4.19 -5.98
CA VAL A 249 21.78 -3.74 -7.06
C VAL A 249 20.36 -4.28 -6.85
N LEU A 250 20.22 -5.58 -6.56
CA LEU A 250 18.92 -6.20 -6.27
C LEU A 250 18.23 -5.54 -5.07
N ARG A 251 19.00 -5.16 -4.04
CA ARG A 251 18.49 -4.47 -2.87
C ARG A 251 17.97 -3.07 -3.22
N ILE A 252 18.67 -2.28 -4.05
CA ILE A 252 18.13 -0.98 -4.52
C ILE A 252 16.81 -1.18 -5.26
N LEU A 253 16.80 -2.10 -6.22
CA LEU A 253 15.61 -2.40 -7.01
C LEU A 253 14.44 -2.81 -6.12
N ALA A 254 14.69 -3.64 -5.11
CA ALA A 254 13.68 -4.04 -4.14
C ALA A 254 13.09 -2.84 -3.39
N TYR A 255 13.93 -1.96 -2.84
CA TYR A 255 13.44 -0.76 -2.15
C TYR A 255 12.69 0.19 -3.10
N GLY A 256 13.07 0.26 -4.38
CA GLY A 256 12.33 0.98 -5.41
C GLY A 256 10.93 0.40 -5.64
N VAL A 257 10.83 -0.92 -5.83
CA VAL A 257 9.55 -1.64 -5.97
C VAL A 257 8.65 -1.44 -4.75
N LEU A 258 9.23 -1.53 -3.54
CA LEU A 258 8.51 -1.32 -2.28
C LEU A 258 8.00 0.11 -2.14
N LEU A 259 8.80 1.11 -2.51
CA LEU A 259 8.41 2.51 -2.49
C LEU A 259 7.22 2.77 -3.43
N VAL A 260 7.29 2.25 -4.65
CA VAL A 260 6.18 2.35 -5.63
C VAL A 260 4.92 1.68 -5.10
N GLY A 261 5.04 0.48 -4.53
CA GLY A 261 3.89 -0.26 -3.99
C GLY A 261 3.19 0.50 -2.86
N VAL A 262 3.95 1.03 -1.90
CA VAL A 262 3.39 1.76 -0.76
C VAL A 262 2.82 3.11 -1.20
N TRP A 263 3.49 3.83 -2.10
CA TRP A 263 2.98 5.08 -2.67
C TRP A 263 1.64 4.86 -3.40
N ARG A 264 1.56 3.81 -4.23
CA ARG A 264 0.33 3.46 -4.96
C ARG A 264 -0.81 3.09 -4.01
N ALA A 265 -0.52 2.36 -2.94
CA ALA A 265 -1.50 1.99 -1.93
C ALA A 265 -2.05 3.19 -1.14
N ILE A 266 -1.23 4.21 -0.89
CA ILE A 266 -1.69 5.44 -0.23
C ILE A 266 -2.58 6.24 -1.18
N ARG A 267 -2.15 6.41 -2.43
CA ARG A 267 -2.93 7.15 -3.43
C ARG A 267 -4.32 6.56 -3.64
N SER A 268 -4.44 5.22 -3.67
CA SER A 268 -5.75 4.57 -3.79
C SER A 268 -6.61 4.74 -2.53
N SER A 269 -6.00 4.70 -1.33
CA SER A 269 -6.72 4.92 -0.08
C SER A 269 -7.21 6.36 0.09
N GLU A 270 -6.42 7.36 -0.32
CA GLU A 270 -6.81 8.78 -0.23
C GLU A 270 -7.97 9.10 -1.16
N PHE A 271 -7.92 8.59 -2.40
CA PHE A 271 -9.01 8.74 -3.35
C PHE A 271 -10.31 8.09 -2.84
N GLY A 272 -10.23 6.84 -2.34
CA GLY A 272 -11.40 6.17 -1.77
C GLY A 272 -12.02 6.92 -0.59
N ARG A 273 -11.20 7.57 0.25
CA ARG A 273 -11.69 8.40 1.36
C ARG A 273 -12.36 9.67 0.86
N ALA A 274 -11.75 10.39 -0.09
CA ALA A 274 -12.33 11.60 -0.66
C ALA A 274 -13.72 11.31 -1.28
N VAL A 275 -13.83 10.23 -2.05
CA VAL A 275 -15.12 9.79 -2.62
C VAL A 275 -16.12 9.44 -1.53
N ALA A 276 -15.71 8.78 -0.44
CA ALA A 276 -16.61 8.47 0.67
C ALA A 276 -17.08 9.72 1.43
N GLU A 277 -16.19 10.70 1.65
CA GLU A 277 -16.52 12.00 2.26
C GLU A 277 -17.48 12.80 1.37
N GLU A 278 -17.26 12.79 0.06
CA GLU A 278 -18.16 13.38 -0.94
C GLU A 278 -19.54 12.74 -0.88
N ARG A 279 -19.62 11.40 -0.90
CA ARG A 279 -20.89 10.66 -0.75
C ARG A 279 -21.64 11.05 0.52
N ALA A 280 -20.93 11.16 1.65
CA ALA A 280 -21.52 11.53 2.92
C ALA A 280 -21.95 13.02 2.98
N ARG A 281 -21.32 13.89 2.19
CA ARG A 281 -21.74 15.28 2.02
C ARG A 281 -22.99 15.36 1.15
N VAL A 282 -22.94 14.78 -0.05
CA VAL A 282 -24.07 14.75 -1.00
C VAL A 282 -25.31 14.14 -0.37
N ALA A 283 -25.17 13.02 0.37
CA ALA A 283 -26.30 12.41 1.07
C ALA A 283 -26.94 13.32 2.13
N ARG A 284 -26.15 14.18 2.80
CA ARG A 284 -26.68 15.16 3.76
C ARG A 284 -27.38 16.33 3.07
N GLU A 285 -26.77 16.87 2.01
CA GLU A 285 -27.37 17.97 1.23
C GLU A 285 -28.73 17.55 0.63
N ILE A 286 -28.81 16.34 0.06
CA ILE A 286 -30.06 15.76 -0.45
C ILE A 286 -31.08 15.58 0.68
N HIS A 287 -30.66 15.06 1.84
CA HIS A 287 -31.58 14.86 2.96
C HIS A 287 -32.14 16.17 3.50
N ASP A 288 -31.30 17.20 3.66
CA ASP A 288 -31.68 18.52 4.14
C ASP A 288 -32.65 19.21 3.16
N GLY A 289 -32.37 19.14 1.85
CA GLY A 289 -33.24 19.68 0.80
C GLY A 289 -34.63 19.05 0.78
N LEU A 290 -34.70 17.71 0.85
CA LEU A 290 -35.98 16.99 0.93
C LEU A 290 -36.76 17.32 2.21
N ALA A 291 -36.07 17.42 3.34
CA ALA A 291 -36.68 17.78 4.62
C ALA A 291 -37.29 19.20 4.58
N GLN A 292 -36.61 20.15 3.92
CA GLN A 292 -37.10 21.52 3.78
C GLN A 292 -38.40 21.60 2.96
N TYR A 293 -38.49 20.89 1.83
CA TYR A 293 -39.71 20.89 1.04
C TYR A 293 -40.86 20.16 1.73
N LEU A 294 -40.60 19.04 2.41
CA LEU A 294 -41.62 18.35 3.21
C LEU A 294 -42.15 19.22 4.35
N PHE A 295 -41.27 20.01 4.99
CA PHE A 295 -41.68 20.99 5.99
C PHE A 295 -42.56 22.09 5.41
N ALA A 296 -42.21 22.64 4.24
CA ALA A 296 -43.04 23.62 3.54
C ALA A 296 -44.44 23.04 3.21
N ILE A 297 -44.52 21.83 2.66
CA ILE A 297 -45.78 21.13 2.38
C ILE A 297 -46.62 20.99 3.65
N SER A 298 -46.03 20.55 4.77
CA SER A 298 -46.75 20.41 6.05
C SER A 298 -47.25 21.76 6.60
N THR A 299 -46.49 22.83 6.38
CA THR A 299 -46.86 24.19 6.80
C THR A 299 -48.05 24.70 6.00
N TYR A 300 -48.03 24.51 4.68
CA TYR A 300 -49.13 24.91 3.80
C TYR A 300 -50.40 24.09 4.05
N ALA A 301 -50.27 22.79 4.31
CA ALA A 301 -51.39 21.95 4.72
C ALA A 301 -52.02 22.45 6.04
N SER A 302 -51.20 22.79 7.04
CA SER A 302 -51.71 23.32 8.33
C SER A 302 -52.43 24.66 8.16
N ARG A 303 -51.93 25.56 7.30
CA ARG A 303 -52.61 26.83 7.01
C ARG A 303 -53.99 26.64 6.37
N LEU A 304 -54.13 25.64 5.51
CA LEU A 304 -55.43 25.27 4.93
C LEU A 304 -56.39 24.74 5.99
N GLU A 305 -55.90 23.96 6.95
CA GLU A 305 -56.70 23.48 8.10
C GLU A 305 -57.14 24.64 9.02
N ASP A 306 -56.28 25.65 9.21
CA ASP A 306 -56.56 26.85 10.00
C ASP A 306 -57.49 27.87 9.31
N GLY A 307 -57.98 27.56 8.10
CA GLY A 307 -58.98 28.36 7.39
C GLY A 307 -58.43 29.44 6.46
N ALA A 308 -57.17 29.34 6.04
CA ALA A 308 -56.62 30.23 5.01
C ALA A 308 -57.36 30.04 3.65
N PRO A 309 -57.51 31.11 2.85
CA PRO A 309 -58.17 31.03 1.54
C PRO A 309 -57.45 30.04 0.62
N VAL A 310 -58.21 29.07 0.11
CA VAL A 310 -57.70 28.00 -0.76
C VAL A 310 -57.07 28.55 -2.03
N GLU A 311 -57.62 29.64 -2.56
CA GLU A 311 -57.15 30.32 -3.77
C GLU A 311 -55.71 30.83 -3.65
N ASP A 312 -55.28 31.19 -2.43
CA ASP A 312 -53.94 31.73 -2.17
C ASP A 312 -52.93 30.63 -1.80
N VAL A 313 -53.34 29.61 -1.04
CA VAL A 313 -52.41 28.58 -0.50
C VAL A 313 -52.23 27.37 -1.42
N LEU A 314 -53.26 27.01 -2.19
CA LEU A 314 -53.22 25.85 -3.09
C LEU A 314 -52.13 25.94 -4.18
N PRO A 315 -51.84 27.10 -4.79
CA PRO A 315 -50.74 27.24 -5.74
C PRO A 315 -49.37 26.97 -5.10
N GLU A 316 -49.10 27.57 -3.93
CA GLU A 316 -47.83 27.40 -3.21
C GLU A 316 -47.62 25.95 -2.74
N LEU A 317 -48.69 25.28 -2.29
CA LEU A 317 -48.66 23.87 -1.91
C LEU A 317 -48.32 22.98 -3.12
N LYS A 318 -48.92 23.24 -4.28
CA LYS A 318 -48.64 22.49 -5.52
C LYS A 318 -47.20 22.69 -5.98
N GLU A 319 -46.68 23.91 -5.89
CA GLU A 319 -45.30 24.23 -6.23
C GLU A 319 -44.31 23.55 -5.28
N ALA A 320 -44.54 23.61 -3.97
CA ALA A 320 -43.72 22.93 -2.97
C ALA A 320 -43.75 21.40 -3.14
N ALA A 321 -44.91 20.82 -3.49
CA ALA A 321 -45.06 19.40 -3.79
C ALA A 321 -44.31 18.98 -5.06
N ALA A 322 -44.40 19.77 -6.14
CA ALA A 322 -43.66 19.52 -7.37
C ALA A 322 -42.14 19.62 -7.16
N ALA A 323 -41.69 20.63 -6.42
CA ALA A 323 -40.28 20.79 -6.06
C ALA A 323 -39.78 19.62 -5.19
N ALA A 324 -40.55 19.19 -4.18
CA ALA A 324 -40.23 18.02 -3.37
C ALA A 324 -40.11 16.73 -4.21
N GLN A 325 -41.03 16.55 -5.17
CA GLN A 325 -41.03 15.39 -6.05
C GLN A 325 -39.80 15.38 -6.97
N GLN A 326 -39.40 16.55 -7.50
CA GLN A 326 -38.21 16.68 -8.32
C GLN A 326 -36.93 16.43 -7.51
N GLU A 327 -36.85 16.96 -6.29
CA GLU A 327 -35.73 16.71 -5.37
C GLU A 327 -35.63 15.24 -4.96
N ALA A 328 -36.76 14.59 -4.67
CA ALA A 328 -36.82 13.15 -4.37
C ALA A 328 -36.37 12.29 -5.56
N ARG A 329 -36.72 12.68 -6.78
CA ARG A 329 -36.25 12.01 -8.02
C ARG A 329 -34.73 12.15 -8.14
N PHE A 330 -34.18 13.35 -7.96
CA PHE A 330 -32.74 13.59 -7.98
C PHE A 330 -32.00 12.79 -6.90
N ALA A 331 -32.56 12.72 -5.69
CA ALA A 331 -32.03 11.94 -4.57
C ALA A 331 -31.84 10.47 -4.93
N VAL A 332 -32.89 9.83 -5.47
CA VAL A 332 -32.86 8.42 -5.88
C VAL A 332 -31.82 8.19 -6.98
N LEU A 333 -31.65 9.15 -7.89
CA LEU A 333 -30.67 9.09 -8.98
C LEU A 333 -29.24 9.17 -8.48
N ALA A 334 -28.95 10.14 -7.60
CA ALA A 334 -27.64 10.29 -6.96
C ALA A 334 -27.27 9.07 -6.10
N LEU A 335 -28.25 8.47 -5.41
CA LEU A 335 -28.06 7.22 -4.65
C LEU A 335 -27.82 6.01 -5.56
N SER A 336 -28.53 5.92 -6.70
CA SER A 336 -28.39 4.80 -7.64
C SER A 336 -27.01 4.80 -8.33
N SER A 337 -26.50 5.96 -8.75
CA SER A 337 -25.17 6.12 -9.33
C SER A 337 -24.05 5.95 -8.28
N ALA A 338 -24.24 6.44 -7.05
CA ALA A 338 -23.26 6.29 -5.97
C ALA A 338 -23.14 4.86 -5.40
N SER A 339 -24.13 3.99 -5.64
CA SER A 339 -24.17 2.63 -5.07
C SER A 339 -23.20 1.64 -5.73
N GLY A 340 -22.56 1.99 -6.85
CA GLY A 340 -21.36 1.32 -7.42
C GLY A 340 -21.49 -0.16 -7.80
N ASN A 341 -22.66 -0.77 -7.58
CA ASN A 341 -22.92 -2.19 -7.83
C ASN A 341 -23.52 -2.45 -9.23
N ALA A 342 -23.87 -1.40 -9.97
CA ALA A 342 -24.33 -1.47 -11.35
C ALA A 342 -23.41 -0.61 -12.23
N PRO A 343 -23.02 -1.10 -13.42
CA PRO A 343 -22.26 -0.31 -14.36
C PRO A 343 -23.09 0.91 -14.82
N PHE A 344 -22.40 2.03 -15.09
CA PHE A 344 -23.00 3.35 -15.34
C PHE A 344 -24.07 3.34 -16.45
N ASP A 345 -23.85 2.54 -17.48
CA ASP A 345 -24.78 2.27 -18.58
C ASP A 345 -26.12 1.68 -18.11
N ALA A 346 -26.09 0.76 -17.15
CA ALA A 346 -27.28 0.15 -16.59
C ALA A 346 -28.08 1.13 -15.72
N ALA A 347 -27.40 2.01 -14.99
CA ALA A 347 -28.05 3.08 -14.22
C ALA A 347 -28.73 4.11 -15.14
N LEU A 348 -28.03 4.52 -16.22
CA LEU A 348 -28.53 5.50 -17.19
C LEU A 348 -29.73 4.94 -17.99
N ARG A 349 -29.68 3.66 -18.41
CA ARG A 349 -30.83 3.00 -19.06
C ARG A 349 -32.05 2.92 -18.15
N ARG A 350 -31.85 2.55 -16.88
CA ARG A 350 -32.95 2.47 -15.90
C ARG A 350 -33.60 3.84 -15.66
N TYR A 351 -32.81 4.90 -15.70
CA TYR A 351 -33.31 6.27 -15.60
C TYR A 351 -34.16 6.64 -16.81
N VAL A 352 -33.66 6.41 -18.03
CA VAL A 352 -34.40 6.67 -19.27
C VAL A 352 -35.69 5.85 -19.29
N GLU A 353 -35.64 4.56 -18.94
CA GLU A 353 -36.85 3.72 -18.84
C GLU A 353 -37.88 4.29 -17.85
N PHE A 354 -37.44 4.84 -16.72
CA PHE A 354 -38.34 5.47 -15.75
C PHE A 354 -38.94 6.78 -16.27
N LEU A 355 -38.15 7.60 -16.98
CA LEU A 355 -38.64 8.84 -17.61
C LEU A 355 -39.64 8.57 -18.73
N THR A 356 -39.37 7.59 -19.58
CA THR A 356 -40.24 7.20 -20.69
C THR A 356 -41.52 6.50 -20.18
N ALA A 357 -41.48 5.90 -18.98
CA ALA A 357 -42.67 5.29 -18.37
C ALA A 357 -43.70 6.31 -17.86
N ASP A 358 -43.24 7.49 -17.43
CA ASP A 358 -44.08 8.54 -16.80
C ASP A 358 -44.40 9.72 -17.74
N GLY A 359 -43.80 9.80 -18.94
CA GLY A 359 -43.92 10.96 -19.85
C GLY A 359 -44.17 10.62 -21.34
N GLU A 360 -44.66 11.59 -22.11
CA GLU A 360 -44.88 11.49 -23.58
C GLU A 360 -43.58 11.62 -24.42
N LEU A 361 -42.40 11.56 -23.80
CA LEU A 361 -41.11 11.78 -24.46
C LEU A 361 -40.46 10.44 -24.83
N GLU A 362 -40.28 10.22 -26.14
CA GLU A 362 -39.45 9.12 -26.67
C GLU A 362 -37.97 9.49 -26.57
N VAL A 363 -37.21 8.75 -25.76
CA VAL A 363 -35.77 8.97 -25.55
C VAL A 363 -35.00 7.70 -25.92
N GLU A 364 -34.11 7.82 -26.90
CA GLU A 364 -33.19 6.76 -27.32
C GLU A 364 -31.81 6.99 -26.69
N LEU A 365 -31.28 5.97 -26.01
CA LEU A 365 -30.00 6.04 -25.29
C LEU A 365 -28.96 5.10 -25.91
N ASP A 366 -27.86 5.68 -26.41
CA ASP A 366 -26.67 4.93 -26.84
C ASP A 366 -25.46 5.27 -25.94
N VAL A 367 -24.71 4.24 -25.52
CA VAL A 367 -23.60 4.37 -24.57
C VAL A 367 -22.40 3.58 -25.09
N ASP A 368 -21.29 4.27 -25.38
CA ASP A 368 -20.03 3.63 -25.77
C ASP A 368 -19.30 3.08 -24.52
N GLY A 369 -19.30 1.77 -24.37
CA GLY A 369 -18.64 1.06 -23.25
C GLY A 369 -17.11 1.15 -23.23
N ARG A 370 -16.47 1.82 -24.19
CA ARG A 370 -15.01 2.07 -24.18
C ARG A 370 -14.63 3.30 -23.36
N VAL A 371 -15.59 4.17 -23.04
CA VAL A 371 -15.35 5.42 -22.29
C VAL A 371 -15.58 5.16 -20.81
N SER A 372 -14.53 5.34 -20.01
CA SER A 372 -14.57 5.23 -18.55
C SER A 372 -14.59 6.64 -17.96
N LEU A 373 -15.76 7.08 -17.49
CA LEU A 373 -15.90 8.33 -16.73
C LEU A 373 -15.53 8.11 -15.26
N ALA A 374 -14.83 9.06 -14.67
CA ALA A 374 -14.66 9.10 -13.23
C ALA A 374 -16.03 9.24 -12.54
N PRO A 375 -16.21 8.75 -11.30
CA PRO A 375 -17.49 8.85 -10.60
C PRO A 375 -18.06 10.27 -10.52
N ASP A 376 -17.17 11.27 -10.43
CA ASP A 376 -17.54 12.68 -10.34
C ASP A 376 -18.09 13.19 -11.70
N GLU A 377 -17.48 12.76 -12.81
CA GLU A 377 -17.94 13.04 -14.17
C GLU A 377 -19.25 12.32 -14.48
N GLN A 378 -19.46 11.11 -13.94
CA GLN A 378 -20.72 10.38 -14.07
C GLN A 378 -21.87 11.17 -13.41
N ILE A 379 -21.63 11.77 -12.25
CA ILE A 379 -22.60 12.63 -11.56
C ILE A 379 -22.89 13.91 -12.38
N GLU A 380 -21.87 14.52 -12.98
CA GLU A 380 -22.07 15.70 -13.85
C GLU A 380 -22.86 15.37 -15.12
N VAL A 381 -22.60 14.24 -15.78
CA VAL A 381 -23.36 13.80 -16.96
C VAL A 381 -24.83 13.56 -16.61
N PHE A 382 -25.13 12.98 -15.45
CA PHE A 382 -26.50 12.84 -14.96
C PHE A 382 -27.22 14.16 -14.67
N ARG A 383 -26.51 15.28 -14.47
CA ARG A 383 -27.12 16.60 -14.28
C ARG A 383 -27.55 17.26 -15.59
N ILE A 384 -27.00 16.82 -16.72
CA ILE A 384 -27.25 17.40 -18.05
C ILE A 384 -28.43 16.70 -18.74
N VAL A 385 -28.67 15.42 -18.43
CA VAL A 385 -29.72 14.56 -19.00
C VAL A 385 -30.95 14.53 -18.10
#